data_AF-A0A760WG12-F1
#
_entry.id   AF-A0A760WG12-F1
#
_cell.length_a   1.000
_cell.length_b   1.000
_cell.length_c   1.000
_cell.angle_alpha   90.00
_cell.angle_beta   90.00
_cell.angle_gamma   90.00
#
_symmetry.space_group_name_H-M   'P 1'
#
loop_
_entity.id
_entity.type
_entity.pdbx_description
1 polymer ?
#
loop_
_entity_poly.entity_id
_entity_poly.type
_entity_poly.pdbx_seq_one_letter_code
_entity_poly.pdbx_strand_id
1 'polypeptide(L)'
;TDAVYRSMIAGVAGLSIDRIFFEHEAPRGPGTANAYLLLDSGVASAPFVDAVNDYINTQGHHGHGDDMQCYAMPETLHDLAVTVWVRNLNNISDDEQKRLKDGIENLIRCAFRENTDYDVRRTWPYSRFSFSQLGREIHKNFPVTESLNFSLDDIASELNVPRLKSLVVSIENE
;
A
#
# COMPACT_ATOMS: atom_id res chain seq x y z
N THR A 1 16.95 21.01 0.96
CA THR A 1 17.63 19.85 0.36
C THR A 1 16.61 18.81 -0.08
N ASP A 2 15.72 18.36 0.81
CA ASP A 2 14.66 17.39 0.50
C ASP A 2 13.76 17.75 -0.68
N ALA A 3 13.30 19.00 -0.80
CA ALA A 3 12.40 19.40 -1.89
C ALA A 3 13.05 19.25 -3.28
N VAL A 4 14.37 19.44 -3.37
CA VAL A 4 15.13 19.32 -4.62
C VAL A 4 15.27 17.84 -5.00
N TYR A 5 15.74 16.99 -4.08
CA TYR A 5 15.82 15.55 -4.30
C TYR A 5 14.45 14.93 -4.57
N ARG A 6 13.42 15.32 -3.81
CA ARG A 6 12.05 14.82 -3.99
C ARG A 6 11.52 15.12 -5.39
N SER A 7 11.75 16.33 -5.91
CA SER A 7 11.35 16.71 -7.27
C SER A 7 12.12 15.90 -8.34
N MET A 8 13.43 15.73 -8.15
CA MET A 8 14.26 14.97 -9.09
C MET A 8 13.90 13.49 -9.11
N ILE A 9 13.77 12.85 -7.94
CA ILE A 9 13.32 11.46 -7.78
C ILE A 9 11.93 11.29 -8.41
N ALA A 10 10.98 12.18 -8.11
CA ALA A 10 9.63 12.13 -8.67
C ALA A 10 9.65 12.14 -10.21
N GLY A 11 10.46 13.02 -10.80
CA GLY A 11 10.61 13.13 -12.25
C GLY A 11 11.16 11.86 -12.90
N VAL A 12 12.27 11.30 -12.39
CA VAL A 12 12.89 10.10 -12.97
C VAL A 12 12.09 8.83 -12.68
N ALA A 13 11.50 8.72 -11.49
CA ALA A 13 10.75 7.54 -11.07
C ALA A 13 9.33 7.51 -11.66
N GLY A 14 8.85 8.62 -12.23
CA GLY A 14 7.45 8.77 -12.65
C GLY A 14 6.48 8.68 -11.48
N LEU A 15 6.93 9.08 -10.28
CA LEU A 15 6.16 9.02 -9.04
C LEU A 15 5.73 10.43 -8.62
N SER A 16 4.56 10.53 -8.00
CA SER A 16 4.20 11.76 -7.33
C SER A 16 5.09 11.99 -6.10
N ILE A 17 5.33 13.26 -5.77
CA ILE A 17 6.24 13.66 -4.69
C ILE A 17 5.82 13.16 -3.30
N ASP A 18 4.55 12.85 -3.10
CA ASP A 18 3.98 12.27 -1.87
C ASP A 18 4.34 10.79 -1.69
N ARG A 19 4.87 10.13 -2.73
CA ARG A 19 5.31 8.73 -2.73
C ARG A 19 6.75 8.51 -2.31
N ILE A 20 7.44 9.60 -1.94
CA ILE A 20 8.85 9.57 -1.61
C ILE A 20 8.99 9.93 -0.13
N PHE A 21 9.63 9.08 0.66
CA PHE A 21 9.76 9.27 2.10
C PHE A 21 11.23 9.31 2.46
N PHE A 22 11.65 10.31 3.25
CA PHE A 22 13.05 10.47 3.61
C PHE A 22 13.31 10.00 5.03
N GLU A 23 14.46 9.37 5.21
CA GLU A 23 15.09 9.10 6.51
C GLU A 23 16.44 9.80 6.52
N HIS A 24 16.56 10.82 7.36
CA HIS A 24 17.80 11.57 7.57
C HIS A 24 18.68 10.91 8.63
N GLU A 25 19.98 11.22 8.60
CA GLU A 25 20.97 10.55 9.47
C GLU A 25 20.88 9.03 9.33
N ALA A 26 20.76 8.59 8.07
CA ALA A 26 20.63 7.19 7.75
C ALA A 26 21.81 6.40 8.37
N PRO A 27 21.66 5.08 8.58
CA PRO A 27 22.68 4.26 9.26
C PRO A 27 24.10 4.29 8.65
N ARG A 28 24.26 4.91 7.47
CA ARG A 28 25.55 5.14 6.80
C ARG A 28 26.34 6.33 7.36
N GLY A 29 25.76 7.15 8.23
CA GLY A 29 26.47 8.19 9.00
C GLY A 29 25.96 9.62 8.77
N PRO A 30 26.66 10.62 9.36
CA PRO A 30 26.28 12.02 9.24
C PRO A 30 26.29 12.51 7.78
N GLY A 31 25.26 13.25 7.39
CA GLY A 31 25.11 13.76 6.01
C GLY A 31 24.51 12.75 5.02
N THR A 32 24.18 11.54 5.47
CA THR A 32 23.51 10.53 4.64
C THR A 32 21.99 10.57 4.81
N ALA A 33 21.27 10.25 3.73
CA ALA A 33 19.82 10.10 3.79
C ALA A 33 19.32 9.00 2.84
N ASN A 34 18.24 8.34 3.25
CA ASN A 34 17.52 7.35 2.44
C ASN A 34 16.25 7.96 1.87
N ALA A 35 15.93 7.61 0.62
CA ALA A 35 14.64 7.90 0.01
C ALA A 35 13.89 6.59 -0.28
N TYR A 36 12.75 6.39 0.36
CA TYR A 36 11.92 5.21 0.18
C TYR A 36 10.80 5.48 -0.82
N LEU A 37 10.71 4.65 -1.85
CA LEU A 37 9.81 4.79 -2.98
C LEU A 37 8.57 3.91 -2.81
N LEU A 38 7.39 4.53 -2.79
CA LEU A 38 6.10 3.85 -2.68
C LEU A 38 5.36 3.82 -4.02
N LEU A 39 5.22 2.65 -4.64
CA LEU A 39 4.44 2.52 -5.87
C LEU A 39 2.93 2.54 -5.61
N ASP A 40 2.15 2.80 -6.65
CA ASP A 40 0.68 2.71 -6.60
C ASP A 40 0.16 1.30 -6.37
N SER A 41 0.84 0.32 -6.96
CA SER A 41 0.65 -1.10 -6.71
C SER A 41 1.98 -1.83 -6.84
N GLY A 42 2.08 -3.01 -6.23
CA GLY A 42 3.30 -3.81 -6.24
C GLY A 42 4.48 -3.16 -5.53
N VAL A 43 5.66 -3.77 -5.69
CA VAL A 43 6.91 -3.36 -5.03
C VAL A 43 7.87 -2.81 -6.09
N ALA A 44 8.59 -1.75 -5.74
CA ALA A 44 9.67 -1.23 -6.59
C ALA A 44 10.73 -2.32 -6.79
N SER A 45 10.94 -2.73 -8.04
CA SER A 45 11.92 -3.78 -8.36
C SER A 45 13.34 -3.26 -8.18
N ALA A 46 14.29 -4.16 -7.90
CA ALA A 46 15.70 -3.77 -7.78
C ALA A 46 16.22 -3.02 -9.03
N PRO A 47 15.96 -3.49 -10.28
CA PRO A 47 16.40 -2.75 -11.47
C PRO A 47 15.80 -1.34 -11.58
N PHE A 48 14.56 -1.14 -11.13
CA PHE A 48 13.94 0.17 -11.10
C PHE A 48 14.62 1.09 -10.07
N VAL A 49 14.85 0.60 -8.85
CA VAL A 49 15.53 1.35 -7.79
C VAL A 49 16.97 1.70 -8.20
N ASP A 50 17.68 0.76 -8.84
CA ASP A 50 19.04 0.97 -9.33
C ASP A 50 19.09 2.06 -10.41
N ALA A 51 18.12 2.09 -11.33
CA ALA A 51 18.03 3.13 -12.35
C ALA A 51 17.78 4.52 -11.75
N VAL A 52 16.95 4.62 -10.71
CA VAL A 52 16.72 5.88 -9.98
C VAL A 52 18.00 6.32 -9.25
N ASN A 53 18.71 5.39 -8.62
CA ASN A 53 19.96 5.67 -7.93
C ASN A 53 21.09 6.11 -8.88
N ASP A 54 21.22 5.47 -10.05
CA ASP A 54 22.18 5.90 -11.07
C ASP A 54 21.93 7.35 -11.49
N TYR A 55 20.68 7.68 -11.80
CA TYR A 55 20.30 9.04 -12.18
C TYR A 55 20.72 10.09 -11.14
N ILE A 56 20.49 9.82 -9.85
CA ILE A 56 20.74 10.81 -8.79
C ILE A 56 22.24 10.91 -8.47
N ASN A 57 22.95 9.77 -8.45
CA ASN A 57 24.31 9.70 -7.92
C ASN A 57 25.42 9.81 -8.97
N THR A 58 25.19 9.40 -10.21
CA THR A 58 26.25 9.34 -11.23
C THR A 58 26.11 10.44 -12.27
N GLN A 59 24.91 10.99 -12.46
CA GLN A 59 24.61 11.99 -13.50
C GLN A 59 24.72 13.45 -13.00
N GLY A 60 25.34 13.66 -11.84
CA GLY A 60 25.61 15.00 -11.29
C GLY A 60 24.39 15.69 -10.65
N HIS A 61 23.38 14.93 -10.26
CA HIS A 61 22.12 15.42 -9.68
C HIS A 61 22.11 15.45 -8.14
N HIS A 62 23.29 15.51 -7.50
CA HIS A 62 23.45 15.60 -6.06
C HIS A 62 24.24 16.84 -5.59
N GLY A 63 24.05 17.25 -4.34
CA GLY A 63 24.89 18.23 -3.67
C GLY A 63 26.28 17.65 -3.37
N HIS A 64 27.33 18.49 -3.40
CA HIS A 64 28.67 18.06 -3.02
C HIS A 64 28.69 17.57 -1.56
N GLY A 65 28.96 16.28 -1.36
CA GLY A 65 29.05 15.66 -0.04
C GLY A 65 27.75 15.05 0.49
N ASP A 66 26.67 15.08 -0.30
CA ASP A 66 25.44 14.34 0.02
C ASP A 66 25.59 12.86 -0.35
N ASP A 67 25.15 11.95 0.54
CA ASP A 67 24.98 10.53 0.25
C ASP A 67 23.49 10.18 0.28
N MET A 68 22.88 10.25 -0.91
CA MET A 68 21.48 9.92 -1.13
C MET A 68 21.34 8.53 -1.74
N GLN A 69 20.54 7.67 -1.10
CA GLN A 69 20.26 6.34 -1.61
C GLN A 69 18.77 6.06 -1.59
N CYS A 70 18.23 5.64 -2.74
CA CYS A 70 16.86 5.23 -2.91
C CYS A 70 16.68 3.73 -2.60
N TYR A 71 15.54 3.39 -2.03
CA TYR A 71 15.11 2.02 -1.71
C TYR A 71 13.64 1.82 -2.02
N ALA A 72 13.22 0.57 -2.21
CA ALA A 72 11.80 0.24 -2.14
C ALA A 72 11.26 0.51 -0.73
N MET A 73 10.00 0.95 -0.63
CA MET A 73 9.33 1.09 0.68
C MET A 73 9.38 -0.23 1.46
N PRO A 74 9.88 -0.25 2.71
CA PRO A 74 9.86 -1.45 3.54
C PRO A 74 8.43 -1.92 3.80
N GLU A 75 8.25 -3.22 3.96
CA GLU A 75 6.93 -3.82 4.07
C GLU A 75 6.71 -4.49 5.43
N THR A 76 5.47 -4.50 5.89
CA THR A 76 5.00 -5.42 6.92
C THR A 76 3.96 -6.36 6.30
N LEU A 77 4.04 -7.64 6.64
CA LEU A 77 3.22 -8.70 6.05
C LEU A 77 2.15 -9.16 7.03
N HIS A 78 0.89 -9.11 6.63
CA HIS A 78 -0.26 -9.39 7.51
C HIS A 78 -1.13 -10.52 6.94
N ASP A 79 -1.51 -11.45 7.80
CA ASP A 79 -2.51 -12.48 7.49
C ASP A 79 -3.90 -11.93 7.86
N LEU A 80 -4.79 -11.78 6.87
CA LEU A 80 -6.12 -11.19 7.05
C LEU A 80 -7.23 -12.20 6.72
N ALA A 81 -8.10 -12.45 7.69
CA ALA A 81 -9.37 -13.14 7.48
C ALA A 81 -10.53 -12.14 7.61
N VAL A 82 -11.53 -12.29 6.74
CA VAL A 82 -12.74 -11.45 6.73
C VAL A 82 -13.96 -12.36 6.63
N THR A 83 -14.86 -12.22 7.59
CA THR A 83 -16.19 -12.84 7.52
C THR A 83 -17.19 -11.76 7.10
N VAL A 84 -17.98 -12.07 6.08
CA VAL A 84 -18.99 -11.18 5.50
C VAL A 84 -20.35 -11.83 5.68
N TRP A 85 -21.27 -11.15 6.36
CA TRP A 85 -22.64 -11.63 6.53
C TRP A 85 -23.61 -10.95 5.56
N VAL A 86 -24.47 -11.76 4.96
CA VAL A 86 -25.57 -11.31 4.11
C VAL A 86 -26.89 -11.82 4.66
N ARG A 87 -27.99 -11.11 4.38
CA ARG A 87 -29.31 -11.42 4.96
C ARG A 87 -29.80 -12.84 4.66
N ASN A 88 -29.61 -13.33 3.44
CA ASN A 88 -30.01 -14.68 3.06
C ASN A 88 -29.25 -15.16 1.81
N LEU A 89 -28.25 -16.01 2.02
CA LEU A 89 -27.45 -16.68 1.00
C LEU A 89 -28.30 -17.53 0.05
N ASN A 90 -29.42 -18.10 0.50
CA ASN A 90 -30.28 -18.90 -0.38
C ASN A 90 -30.95 -18.04 -1.47
N ASN A 91 -30.98 -16.72 -1.29
CA ASN A 91 -31.51 -15.78 -2.26
C ASN A 91 -30.43 -15.27 -3.23
N ILE A 92 -29.17 -15.70 -3.06
CA ILE A 92 -28.03 -15.30 -3.88
C ILE A 92 -27.52 -16.53 -4.61
N SER A 93 -27.48 -16.49 -5.94
CA SER A 93 -26.95 -17.60 -6.73
C SER A 93 -25.47 -17.86 -6.44
N ASP A 94 -24.99 -19.07 -6.67
CA ASP A 94 -23.57 -19.42 -6.46
C ASP A 94 -22.63 -18.49 -7.25
N ASP A 95 -23.02 -18.09 -8.47
CA ASP A 95 -22.27 -17.14 -9.29
C ASP A 95 -22.23 -15.74 -8.67
N GLU A 96 -23.33 -15.27 -8.07
CA GLU A 96 -23.39 -13.99 -7.38
C GLU A 96 -22.60 -14.01 -6.07
N GLN A 97 -22.64 -15.11 -5.31
CA GLN A 97 -21.81 -15.29 -4.12
C GLN A 97 -20.33 -15.26 -4.49
N LYS A 98 -19.94 -15.94 -5.57
CA LYS A 98 -18.57 -15.92 -6.06
C LYS A 98 -18.15 -14.51 -6.47
N ARG A 99 -18.97 -13.79 -7.25
CA ARG A 99 -18.69 -12.40 -7.65
C ARG A 99 -18.56 -11.45 -6.45
N LEU A 100 -19.41 -11.63 -5.45
CA LEU A 100 -19.34 -10.86 -4.20
C LEU A 100 -18.01 -11.11 -3.50
N LYS A 101 -17.64 -12.38 -3.34
CA LYS A 101 -16.37 -12.77 -2.73
C LYS A 101 -15.17 -12.20 -3.50
N ASP A 102 -15.11 -12.46 -4.80
CA ASP A 102 -14.00 -12.03 -5.66
C ASP A 102 -13.89 -10.49 -5.67
N GLY A 103 -15.02 -9.79 -5.68
CA GLY A 103 -15.06 -8.32 -5.60
C GLY A 103 -14.53 -7.79 -4.27
N ILE A 104 -14.96 -8.36 -3.15
CA ILE A 104 -14.48 -7.98 -1.82
C ILE A 104 -12.99 -8.26 -1.68
N GLU A 105 -12.52 -9.43 -2.13
CA GLU A 105 -11.10 -9.76 -2.16
C GLU A 105 -10.31 -8.75 -2.99
N ASN A 106 -10.79 -8.40 -4.19
CA ASN A 106 -10.09 -7.47 -5.05
C ASN A 106 -10.03 -6.05 -4.47
N LEU A 107 -11.11 -5.59 -3.82
CA LEU A 107 -11.15 -4.32 -3.11
C LEU A 107 -10.14 -4.28 -1.96
N ILE A 108 -10.09 -5.32 -1.12
CA ILE A 108 -9.14 -5.42 -0.02
C ILE A 108 -7.70 -5.44 -0.56
N ARG A 109 -7.44 -6.24 -1.61
CA ARG A 109 -6.14 -6.30 -2.28
C ARG A 109 -5.73 -4.93 -2.85
N CYS A 110 -6.67 -4.14 -3.36
CA CYS A 110 -6.41 -2.76 -3.78
C CYS A 110 -6.03 -1.85 -2.60
N ALA A 111 -6.71 -1.96 -1.46
CA ALA A 111 -6.37 -1.22 -0.25
C ALA A 111 -4.96 -1.56 0.27
N PHE A 112 -4.53 -2.82 0.09
CA PHE A 112 -3.16 -3.29 0.37
C PHE A 112 -2.21 -3.22 -0.83
N ARG A 113 -2.59 -2.48 -1.88
CA ARG A 113 -1.76 -2.12 -3.05
C ARG A 113 -1.27 -3.29 -3.90
N GLU A 114 -1.99 -4.40 -3.95
CA GLU A 114 -1.68 -5.48 -4.90
C GLU A 114 -2.20 -5.18 -6.32
N ASN A 115 -3.19 -4.29 -6.43
CA ASN A 115 -3.74 -3.78 -7.69
C ASN A 115 -4.23 -2.33 -7.51
N THR A 116 -4.85 -1.79 -8.56
CA THR A 116 -5.40 -0.42 -8.56
C THR A 116 -6.85 -0.38 -9.05
N ASP A 117 -7.58 -1.49 -8.92
CA ASP A 117 -8.90 -1.67 -9.54
C ASP A 117 -10.01 -0.91 -8.82
N TYR A 118 -9.74 -0.46 -7.59
CA TYR A 118 -10.68 0.31 -6.76
C TYR A 118 -10.08 1.66 -6.33
N ASP A 119 -10.97 2.66 -6.25
CA ASP A 119 -10.69 3.92 -5.57
C ASP A 119 -11.07 3.78 -4.09
N VAL A 120 -10.12 3.28 -3.30
CA VAL A 120 -10.25 2.99 -1.87
C VAL A 120 -9.04 3.52 -1.12
N ARG A 121 -9.22 3.77 0.18
CA ARG A 121 -8.10 4.16 1.03
C ARG A 121 -7.05 3.05 1.03
N ARG A 122 -5.82 3.41 0.65
CA ARG A 122 -4.69 2.47 0.63
C ARG A 122 -3.83 2.59 1.88
N THR A 123 -3.10 1.54 2.18
CA THR A 123 -2.06 1.53 3.23
C THR A 123 -1.00 2.59 2.95
N TRP A 124 -0.48 3.23 4.00
CA TRP A 124 0.42 4.38 3.87
C TRP A 124 1.43 4.44 5.03
N PRO A 125 2.71 4.77 4.78
CA PRO A 125 3.69 5.04 5.84
C PRO A 125 3.25 6.19 6.75
N TYR A 126 3.66 6.16 8.01
CA TYR A 126 3.30 7.15 9.03
C TYR A 126 1.79 7.39 9.18
N SER A 127 0.98 6.40 8.79
CA SER A 127 -0.48 6.48 8.84
C SER A 127 -1.05 5.27 9.55
N ARG A 128 -2.21 5.49 10.17
CA ARG A 128 -3.07 4.41 10.65
C ARG A 128 -3.99 3.97 9.52
N PHE A 129 -3.93 2.69 9.16
CA PHE A 129 -4.91 2.04 8.31
C PHE A 129 -6.08 1.57 9.16
N SER A 130 -7.29 2.05 8.86
CA SER A 130 -8.46 1.76 9.68
C SER A 130 -9.39 0.74 9.04
N PHE A 131 -9.62 -0.36 9.73
CA PHE A 131 -10.51 -1.43 9.27
C PHE A 131 -11.97 -0.99 9.29
N SER A 132 -12.36 -0.09 10.20
CA SER A 132 -13.70 0.53 10.17
C SER A 132 -13.96 1.29 8.87
N GLN A 133 -12.96 1.99 8.34
CA GLN A 133 -13.05 2.70 7.07
C GLN A 133 -13.07 1.74 5.88
N LEU A 134 -12.24 0.70 5.91
CA LEU A 134 -12.28 -0.37 4.91
C LEU A 134 -13.66 -1.04 4.88
N GLY A 135 -14.24 -1.35 6.04
CA GLY A 135 -15.59 -1.90 6.15
C GLY A 135 -16.64 -0.98 5.52
N ARG A 136 -16.55 0.33 5.77
CA ARG A 136 -17.44 1.33 5.13
C ARG A 136 -17.29 1.33 3.60
N GLU A 137 -16.07 1.22 3.08
CA GLU A 137 -15.82 1.13 1.63
C GLU A 137 -16.37 -0.18 1.04
N ILE A 138 -16.26 -1.30 1.76
CA ILE A 138 -16.87 -2.58 1.38
C ILE A 138 -18.40 -2.45 1.31
N HIS A 139 -19.07 -1.96 2.36
CA HIS A 139 -20.52 -1.76 2.34
C HIS A 139 -20.98 -0.84 1.21
N LYS A 140 -20.20 0.22 0.92
CA LYS A 140 -20.49 1.14 -0.19
C LYS A 140 -20.42 0.45 -1.56
N ASN A 141 -19.43 -0.41 -1.78
CA ASN A 141 -19.23 -1.11 -3.05
C ASN A 141 -20.09 -2.37 -3.19
N PHE A 142 -20.47 -2.99 -2.07
CA PHE A 142 -21.21 -4.25 -2.02
C PHE A 142 -22.42 -4.14 -1.07
N PRO A 143 -23.51 -3.47 -1.49
CA PRO A 143 -24.65 -3.15 -0.62
C PRO A 143 -25.43 -4.35 -0.06
N VAL A 144 -25.21 -5.55 -0.61
CA VAL A 144 -25.78 -6.81 -0.09
C VAL A 144 -25.12 -7.26 1.22
N THR A 145 -23.95 -6.70 1.56
CA THR A 145 -23.24 -6.94 2.81
C THR A 145 -23.98 -6.25 3.96
N GLU A 146 -24.54 -7.03 4.89
CA GLU A 146 -25.25 -6.51 6.06
C GLU A 146 -24.27 -6.18 7.19
N SER A 147 -23.30 -7.07 7.45
CA SER A 147 -22.22 -6.84 8.40
C SER A 147 -20.95 -7.56 7.98
N LEU A 148 -19.83 -7.22 8.61
CA LEU A 148 -18.54 -7.84 8.35
C LEU A 148 -17.65 -7.76 9.60
N ASN A 149 -16.72 -8.71 9.71
CA ASN A 149 -15.71 -8.76 10.75
C ASN A 149 -14.33 -9.00 10.12
N PHE A 150 -13.34 -8.26 10.59
CA PHE A 150 -11.94 -8.45 10.24
C PHE A 150 -11.21 -9.12 11.40
N SER A 151 -10.26 -10.01 11.09
CA SER A 151 -9.43 -10.67 12.10
C SER A 151 -8.33 -9.77 12.69
N LEU A 152 -8.14 -8.57 12.14
CA LEU A 152 -7.10 -7.62 12.54
C LEU A 152 -7.72 -6.32 13.06
N ASP A 153 -7.02 -5.71 14.02
CA ASP A 153 -7.26 -4.33 14.44
C ASP A 153 -6.54 -3.33 13.51
N ASP A 154 -6.86 -2.04 13.66
CA ASP A 154 -6.21 -0.94 12.93
C ASP A 154 -4.67 -1.02 13.00
N ILE A 155 -4.01 -0.91 11.83
CA ILE A 155 -2.56 -1.03 11.70
C ILE A 155 -1.93 0.35 11.72
N ALA A 156 -1.00 0.60 12.66
CA ALA A 156 -0.18 1.81 12.69
C ALA A 156 1.15 1.55 11.95
N SER A 157 1.45 2.38 10.96
CA SER A 157 2.66 2.25 10.14
C SER A 157 3.68 3.30 10.55
N GLU A 158 4.96 2.89 10.63
CA GLU A 158 6.10 3.81 10.71
C GLU A 158 6.60 4.09 9.28
N LEU A 159 7.92 4.04 9.04
CA LEU A 159 8.51 4.08 7.70
C LEU A 159 8.41 2.72 7.00
N ASN A 160 7.19 2.21 6.89
CA ASN A 160 6.87 0.97 6.18
C ASN A 160 5.44 1.02 5.64
N VAL A 161 5.09 0.08 4.77
CA VAL A 161 3.74 -0.07 4.23
C VAL A 161 3.18 -1.46 4.51
N PRO A 162 1.99 -1.57 5.12
CA PRO A 162 1.30 -2.85 5.27
C PRO A 162 0.90 -3.48 3.93
N ARG A 163 1.16 -4.78 3.82
CA ARG A 163 0.85 -5.68 2.70
C ARG A 163 0.17 -6.96 3.21
N LEU A 164 -0.55 -7.63 2.33
CA LEU A 164 -1.13 -8.93 2.63
C LEU A 164 -0.07 -10.02 2.43
N LYS A 165 0.07 -10.86 3.44
CA LYS A 165 0.74 -12.16 3.33
C LYS A 165 -0.25 -13.21 2.83
N SER A 166 -1.46 -13.18 3.38
CA SER A 166 -2.59 -13.99 2.96
C SER A 166 -3.89 -13.22 3.16
N LEU A 167 -4.91 -13.59 2.37
CA LEU A 167 -6.27 -13.07 2.48
C LEU A 167 -7.25 -14.24 2.35
N VAL A 168 -8.17 -14.34 3.31
CA VAL A 168 -9.27 -15.29 3.29
C VAL A 168 -10.58 -14.54 3.50
N VAL A 169 -11.49 -14.63 2.53
CA VAL A 169 -12.86 -14.08 2.65
C VAL A 169 -13.87 -15.23 2.70
N SER A 170 -14.72 -15.23 3.73
CA SER A 170 -15.89 -16.10 3.85
C SER A 170 -17.17 -15.29 3.79
N ILE A 171 -18.21 -15.88 3.19
CA ILE A 171 -19.56 -15.30 3.15
C ILE A 171 -20.49 -16.23 3.93
N GLU A 172 -21.25 -15.66 4.86
CA GLU A 172 -22.12 -16.37 5.79
C GLU A 172 -23.53 -15.73 5.83
N ASN A 173 -24.50 -16.46 6.37
CA ASN A 173 -25.82 -15.91 6.69
C ASN A 173 -25.77 -15.16 8.02
N GLU A 174 -26.46 -14.02 8.11
CA GLU A 174 -26.72 -13.32 9.39
C GLU A 174 -27.39 -14.22 10.45
#